data_AF-A0A7S0IPF4-F1
#
_entry.id   AF-A0A7S0IPF4-F1
#
_cell.length_a   1.000
_cell.length_b   1.000
_cell.length_c   1.000
_cell.angle_alpha   90.00
_cell.angle_beta   90.00
_cell.angle_gamma   90.00
#
_symmetry.space_group_name_H-M   'P 1'
#
loop_
_entity.id
_entity.type
_entity.pdbx_description
1 polymer ?
#
loop_
_entity_poly.entity_id
_entity_poly.type
_entity_poly.pdbx_seq_one_letter_code
_entity_poly.pdbx_strand_id
1 'polypeptide(L)'
;AMRGECDISMQRLLMLSWAAAAMAHGNMLCPLPRQYRDQRPVDWTHWMGIGPDDSFAAGFANAANLNANIGGGTGGSSQPGSHGLCGDIGARKGFSEGGAYGPTLPRGTFVSGATMAVDIRLTAYHAGWFEFRLGVPLDGGVDPTKPMTQNLLNQHVLTIHPSTPHYP
;
A
#
# COMPACT_ATOMS: atom_id res chain seq x y z
N ALA A 1 -54.59 52.59 4.62
CA ALA A 1 -53.90 52.05 5.81
C ALA A 1 -53.24 50.74 5.43
N MET A 2 -51.91 50.69 5.62
CA MET A 2 -50.99 49.55 5.72
C MET A 2 -50.93 48.51 4.57
N ARG A 3 -49.86 48.65 3.76
CA ARG A 3 -49.19 47.60 2.99
C ARG A 3 -48.53 46.61 3.95
N GLY A 4 -48.55 45.32 3.61
CA GLY A 4 -47.77 44.29 4.28
C GLY A 4 -47.02 43.47 3.24
N GLU A 5 -45.74 43.78 3.07
CA GLU A 5 -44.77 43.00 2.29
C GLU A 5 -44.38 41.76 3.13
N CYS A 6 -44.45 40.56 2.55
CA CYS A 6 -43.80 39.38 3.09
C CYS A 6 -42.61 39.06 2.18
N ASP A 7 -41.49 39.65 2.56
CA ASP A 7 -40.18 39.50 1.94
C ASP A 7 -39.61 38.13 2.35
N ILE A 8 -39.82 37.10 1.51
CA ILE A 8 -39.19 35.79 1.71
C ILE A 8 -37.77 35.91 1.16
N SER A 9 -36.87 36.30 2.06
CA SER A 9 -35.43 36.23 1.88
C SER A 9 -35.03 34.86 1.34
N MET A 10 -34.59 34.85 0.08
CA MET A 10 -34.03 33.69 -0.60
C MET A 10 -32.65 33.39 0.02
N GLN A 11 -32.64 32.70 1.17
CA GLN A 11 -31.44 32.13 1.74
C GLN A 11 -30.90 31.10 0.75
N ARG A 12 -29.84 31.50 0.02
CA ARG A 12 -29.01 30.62 -0.79
C ARG A 12 -28.52 29.48 0.10
N LEU A 13 -29.10 28.30 -0.09
CA LEU A 13 -28.57 27.04 0.43
C LEU A 13 -27.26 26.75 -0.31
N LEU A 14 -26.15 27.29 0.21
CA LEU A 14 -24.81 26.86 -0.17
C LEU A 14 -24.66 25.42 0.29
N MET A 15 -24.90 24.46 -0.61
CA MET A 15 -24.39 23.11 -0.43
C MET A 15 -22.87 23.19 -0.39
N LEU A 16 -22.30 23.18 0.82
CA LEU A 16 -20.90 22.84 1.03
C LEU A 16 -20.73 21.38 0.57
N SER A 17 -20.33 21.20 -0.69
CA SER A 17 -19.68 19.97 -1.10
C SER A 17 -18.35 19.93 -0.35
N TRP A 18 -18.36 19.26 0.82
CA TRP A 18 -17.11 18.81 1.40
C TRP A 18 -16.51 17.86 0.37
N ALA A 19 -15.48 18.32 -0.34
CA ALA A 19 -14.65 17.43 -1.12
C ALA A 19 -14.07 16.41 -0.13
N ALA A 20 -14.68 15.23 -0.08
CA ALA A 20 -14.10 14.10 0.61
C ALA A 20 -12.79 13.80 -0.12
N ALA A 21 -11.67 14.28 0.43
CA ALA A 21 -10.37 13.85 -0.01
C ALA A 21 -10.32 12.33 0.24
N ALA A 22 -10.48 11.55 -0.83
CA ALA A 22 -10.30 10.11 -0.76
C ALA A 22 -8.81 9.86 -0.51
N MET A 23 -8.48 9.66 0.76
CA MET A 23 -7.16 9.27 1.18
C MET A 23 -6.91 7.84 0.68
N ALA A 24 -6.18 7.75 -0.42
CA ALA A 24 -5.85 6.55 -1.18
C ALA A 24 -4.95 5.60 -0.40
N HIS A 25 -5.45 4.44 0.02
CA HIS A 25 -4.61 3.44 0.67
C HIS A 25 -4.97 2.02 0.23
N GLY A 26 -3.97 1.16 0.22
CA GLY A 26 -4.11 -0.25 -0.03
C GLY A 26 -2.92 -1.01 0.49
N ASN A 27 -3.13 -2.27 0.86
CA ASN A 27 -2.06 -3.15 1.29
C ASN A 27 -2.40 -4.60 0.94
N MET A 28 -1.37 -5.40 0.75
CA MET A 28 -1.51 -6.84 0.62
C MET A 28 -1.89 -7.46 1.98
N LEU A 29 -2.72 -8.49 1.95
CA LEU A 29 -3.12 -9.31 3.10
C LEU A 29 -2.63 -10.75 2.95
N CYS A 30 -2.55 -11.25 1.72
CA CYS A 30 -2.06 -12.60 1.43
C CYS A 30 -1.21 -12.58 0.14
N PRO A 31 0.00 -13.19 0.14
CA PRO A 31 0.75 -13.56 1.34
C PRO A 31 1.01 -12.33 2.22
N LEU A 32 1.21 -12.55 3.52
CA LEU A 32 1.38 -11.45 4.47
C LEU A 32 2.62 -10.58 4.12
N PRO A 33 2.46 -9.27 3.87
CA PRO A 33 3.57 -8.42 3.44
C PRO A 33 4.47 -8.03 4.62
N ARG A 34 5.62 -7.39 4.34
CA ARG A 34 6.63 -7.01 5.36
C ARG A 34 6.09 -6.08 6.45
N GLN A 35 5.01 -5.35 6.18
CA GLN A 35 4.25 -4.57 7.17
C GLN A 35 3.69 -5.41 8.31
N TYR A 36 3.29 -6.66 8.06
CA TYR A 36 2.92 -7.59 9.13
C TYR A 36 4.19 -8.11 9.80
N ARG A 37 4.20 -8.26 11.12
CA ARG A 37 5.35 -8.71 11.91
C ARG A 37 5.01 -9.97 12.68
N ASP A 38 5.91 -10.95 12.69
CA ASP A 38 5.70 -12.21 13.42
C ASP A 38 5.66 -11.95 14.93
N GLN A 39 6.56 -11.07 15.39
CA GLN A 39 6.52 -10.49 16.74
C GLN A 39 5.80 -9.15 16.69
N ARG A 40 4.87 -8.94 17.61
CA ARG A 40 4.11 -7.69 17.70
C ARG A 40 5.07 -6.51 18.01
N PRO A 41 5.10 -5.44 17.19
CA PRO A 41 5.88 -4.24 17.50
C PRO A 41 5.34 -3.50 18.74
N VAL A 42 4.04 -3.65 19.01
CA VAL A 42 3.34 -3.18 20.23
C VAL A 42 2.27 -4.21 20.60
N ASP A 43 1.91 -4.30 21.88
CA ASP A 43 1.06 -5.35 22.45
C ASP A 43 -0.25 -5.64 21.69
N TRP A 44 -0.89 -4.64 21.08
CA TRP A 44 -2.21 -4.74 20.45
C TRP A 44 -2.21 -5.06 18.94
N THR A 45 -1.06 -5.09 18.24
CA THR A 45 -1.05 -5.31 16.78
C THR A 45 0.22 -5.97 16.26
N HIS A 46 0.08 -6.72 15.17
CA HIS A 46 1.19 -7.24 14.37
C HIS A 46 1.56 -6.32 13.20
N TRP A 47 0.77 -5.29 12.93
CA TRP A 47 0.95 -4.41 11.77
C TRP A 47 1.84 -3.22 12.09
N MET A 48 2.75 -2.94 11.17
CA MET A 48 3.60 -1.76 11.13
C MET A 48 3.47 -1.07 9.78
N GLY A 49 3.48 0.25 9.78
CA GLY A 49 3.49 1.05 8.57
C GLY A 49 4.12 2.40 8.84
N ILE A 50 3.64 3.42 8.13
CA ILE A 50 4.13 4.79 8.27
C ILE A 50 2.99 5.69 8.75
N GLY A 51 3.25 6.50 9.76
CA GLY A 51 2.31 7.50 10.26
C GLY A 51 2.20 8.70 9.31
N PRO A 52 1.22 9.58 9.55
CA PRO A 52 1.07 10.83 8.80
C PRO A 52 2.24 11.81 9.00
N ASP A 53 3.08 11.59 10.00
CA ASP A 53 4.29 12.34 10.30
C ASP A 53 5.56 11.73 9.68
N ASP A 54 5.40 10.79 8.73
CA ASP A 54 6.47 10.05 8.07
C ASP A 54 7.34 9.15 9.00
N SER A 55 6.90 8.94 10.24
CA SER A 55 7.55 8.02 11.19
C SER A 55 6.99 6.60 11.10
N PHE A 56 7.69 5.60 11.64
CA PHE A 56 7.08 4.26 11.77
C PHE A 56 5.94 4.27 12.78
N ALA A 57 4.79 3.77 12.37
CA ALA A 57 3.60 3.75 13.22
C ALA A 57 2.93 2.38 13.20
N ALA A 58 2.73 1.81 14.39
CA ALA A 58 2.04 0.53 14.55
C ALA A 58 0.55 0.67 14.22
N GLY A 59 -0.05 -0.35 13.63
CA GLY A 59 -1.48 -0.40 13.35
C GLY A 59 -1.81 -0.77 11.91
N PHE A 60 -2.93 -1.47 11.75
CA PHE A 60 -3.38 -1.93 10.44
C PHE A 60 -3.75 -0.78 9.50
N ALA A 61 -4.23 0.34 10.04
CA ALA A 61 -4.47 1.56 9.25
C ALA A 61 -3.18 2.14 8.67
N ASN A 62 -2.08 2.12 9.44
CA ASN A 62 -0.80 2.67 9.03
C ASN A 62 -0.08 1.78 8.00
N ALA A 63 -0.34 0.47 7.99
CA ALA A 63 0.25 -0.47 7.03
C ALA A 63 -0.04 -0.14 5.56
N ALA A 64 -1.12 0.60 5.31
CA ALA A 64 -1.55 1.01 3.99
C ALA A 64 -0.93 2.37 3.55
N ASN A 65 -0.22 3.06 4.45
CA ASN A 65 0.43 4.35 4.23
C ASN A 65 1.84 4.21 3.61
N LEU A 66 1.94 3.40 2.56
CA LEU A 66 3.14 3.30 1.71
C LEU A 66 2.86 3.94 0.34
N ASN A 67 2.11 5.03 0.34
CA ASN A 67 1.69 5.72 -0.88
C ASN A 67 2.58 6.94 -1.13
N ALA A 68 2.44 7.58 -2.29
CA ALA A 68 3.35 8.64 -2.72
C ALA A 68 3.15 9.97 -1.98
N ASN A 69 2.18 10.06 -1.08
CA ASN A 69 1.92 11.26 -0.27
C ASN A 69 2.20 11.05 1.22
N ILE A 70 2.27 9.80 1.68
CA ILE A 70 2.54 9.41 3.06
C ILE A 70 3.48 8.22 3.02
N GLY A 71 4.69 8.40 3.53
CA GLY A 71 5.63 7.32 3.74
C GLY A 71 6.28 6.71 2.50
N GLY A 72 5.67 6.74 1.32
CA GLY A 72 6.20 6.08 0.11
C GLY A 72 6.95 6.97 -0.87
N GLY A 73 6.68 8.28 -0.89
CA GLY A 73 7.32 9.17 -1.85
C GLY A 73 6.82 10.61 -1.74
N THR A 74 7.04 11.37 -2.81
CA THR A 74 6.49 12.72 -2.96
C THR A 74 5.55 12.82 -4.17
N GLY A 75 4.51 13.64 -4.04
CA GLY A 75 3.74 14.17 -5.16
C GLY A 75 2.85 13.19 -5.94
N GLY A 76 2.32 12.14 -5.30
CA GLY A 76 1.41 11.21 -5.99
C GLY A 76 2.08 10.35 -7.07
N SER A 77 3.42 10.39 -7.18
CA SER A 77 4.15 9.93 -8.35
C SER A 77 4.18 8.40 -8.51
N SER A 78 3.81 7.94 -9.71
CA SER A 78 4.01 6.58 -10.22
C SER A 78 5.30 6.45 -11.06
N GLN A 79 6.17 7.47 -11.05
CA GLN A 79 7.38 7.46 -11.84
C GLN A 79 8.39 6.42 -11.32
N PRO A 80 9.18 5.77 -12.19
CA PRO A 80 10.24 4.87 -11.75
C PRO A 80 11.15 5.53 -10.71
N GLY A 81 11.31 4.88 -9.56
CA GLY A 81 12.15 5.37 -8.46
C GLY A 81 11.51 6.43 -7.55
N SER A 82 10.24 6.80 -7.74
CA SER A 82 9.51 7.67 -6.81
C SER A 82 9.23 7.01 -5.46
N HIS A 83 9.34 5.68 -5.39
CA HIS A 83 9.23 4.85 -4.19
C HIS A 83 10.44 3.94 -4.04
N GLY A 84 10.71 3.57 -2.79
CA GLY A 84 11.54 2.42 -2.45
C GLY A 84 10.86 1.11 -2.86
N LEU A 85 11.67 0.07 -3.00
CA LEU A 85 11.25 -1.21 -3.57
C LEU A 85 10.12 -1.90 -2.80
N CYS A 86 10.03 -1.63 -1.49
CA CYS A 86 9.00 -2.15 -0.60
C CYS A 86 7.99 -1.08 -0.16
N GLY A 87 7.85 -0.02 -0.94
CA GLY A 87 6.78 0.98 -0.82
C GLY A 87 7.07 2.16 0.10
N ASP A 88 8.12 2.15 0.92
CA ASP A 88 8.55 3.35 1.65
C ASP A 88 9.43 4.27 0.81
N ILE A 89 9.74 5.47 1.29
CA ILE A 89 10.72 6.34 0.61
C ILE A 89 12.06 5.60 0.49
N GLY A 90 12.67 5.65 -0.69
CA GLY A 90 13.90 4.89 -0.99
C GLY A 90 15.09 5.18 -0.05
N ALA A 91 15.07 6.32 0.66
CA ALA A 91 16.05 6.64 1.69
C ALA A 91 15.80 5.94 3.04
N ARG A 92 14.54 5.67 3.42
CA ARG A 92 14.17 5.05 4.70
C ARG A 92 14.52 3.57 4.72
N LYS A 93 14.21 2.84 3.64
CA LYS A 93 14.50 1.40 3.48
C LYS A 93 14.04 0.54 4.67
N GLY A 94 13.02 0.99 5.38
CA GLY A 94 12.49 0.37 6.59
C GLY A 94 11.99 -1.04 6.38
N PHE A 95 11.36 -1.27 5.23
CA PHE A 95 10.85 -2.58 4.83
C PHE A 95 11.79 -3.31 3.86
N SER A 96 12.98 -2.79 3.59
CA SER A 96 13.98 -3.42 2.73
C SER A 96 14.98 -4.24 3.55
N GLU A 97 15.88 -4.95 2.88
CA GLU A 97 16.97 -5.69 3.53
C GLU A 97 17.82 -4.76 4.41
N GLY A 98 18.11 -5.19 5.64
CA GLY A 98 18.80 -4.36 6.65
C GLY A 98 17.95 -3.29 7.32
N GLY A 99 16.70 -3.10 6.89
CA GLY A 99 15.73 -2.21 7.52
C GLY A 99 15.14 -2.79 8.81
N ALA A 100 14.62 -1.92 9.68
CA ALA A 100 14.02 -2.30 10.96
C ALA A 100 12.85 -3.31 10.82
N TYR A 101 12.18 -3.32 9.67
CA TYR A 101 11.06 -4.20 9.33
C TYR A 101 11.32 -4.94 8.02
N GLY A 102 12.58 -5.25 7.74
CA GLY A 102 13.01 -6.01 6.56
C GLY A 102 12.49 -7.47 6.53
N PRO A 103 13.06 -8.29 5.64
CA PRO A 103 12.65 -9.69 5.47
C PRO A 103 12.67 -10.50 6.76
N THR A 104 11.76 -11.46 6.83
CA THR A 104 11.64 -12.48 7.88
C THR A 104 11.57 -13.86 7.22
N LEU A 105 11.28 -14.90 8.01
CA LEU A 105 11.02 -16.23 7.45
C LEU A 105 9.92 -16.18 6.37
N PRO A 106 9.98 -17.06 5.35
CA PRO A 106 8.97 -17.12 4.29
C PRO A 106 7.56 -17.30 4.85
N ARG A 107 6.61 -16.57 4.27
CA ARG A 107 5.19 -16.55 4.72
C ARG A 107 4.23 -17.30 3.81
N GLY A 108 4.78 -18.02 2.86
CA GLY A 108 4.05 -18.87 1.95
C GLY A 108 5.02 -19.84 1.29
N THR A 109 4.49 -21.01 0.94
CA THR A 109 5.19 -21.99 0.11
C THR A 109 4.28 -22.29 -1.06
N PHE A 110 4.81 -22.07 -2.27
CA PHE A 110 4.05 -22.20 -3.50
C PHE A 110 4.76 -23.19 -4.42
N VAL A 111 3.97 -23.93 -5.19
CA VAL A 111 4.49 -24.83 -6.21
C VAL A 111 4.75 -24.02 -7.48
N SER A 112 5.94 -24.18 -8.07
CA SER A 112 6.30 -23.51 -9.31
C SER A 112 5.28 -23.82 -10.42
N GLY A 113 4.79 -22.79 -11.10
CA GLY A 113 3.78 -22.90 -12.16
C GLY A 113 2.33 -23.03 -11.66
N ALA A 114 2.11 -23.14 -10.34
CA ALA A 114 0.76 -23.16 -9.79
C ALA A 114 0.17 -21.74 -9.65
N THR A 115 -1.15 -21.67 -9.56
CA THR A 115 -1.86 -20.42 -9.21
C THR A 115 -1.70 -20.14 -7.71
N MET A 116 -1.31 -18.91 -7.36
CA MET A 116 -1.28 -18.43 -5.98
C MET A 116 -2.45 -17.47 -5.71
N ALA A 117 -3.07 -17.59 -4.53
CA ALA A 117 -4.04 -16.62 -4.08
C ALA A 117 -3.32 -15.36 -3.57
N VAL A 118 -3.82 -14.18 -3.97
CA VAL A 118 -3.36 -12.89 -3.49
C VAL A 118 -4.55 -12.06 -3.07
N ASP A 119 -4.51 -11.59 -1.82
CA ASP A 119 -5.56 -10.74 -1.27
C ASP A 119 -5.03 -9.33 -1.10
N ILE A 120 -5.71 -8.37 -1.72
CA ILE A 120 -5.42 -6.94 -1.57
C ILE A 120 -6.62 -6.27 -0.91
N ARG A 121 -6.34 -5.48 0.12
CA ARG A 121 -7.31 -4.56 0.69
C ARG A 121 -7.17 -3.21 0.02
N LEU A 122 -8.29 -2.64 -0.41
CA LEU A 122 -8.41 -1.25 -0.85
C LEU A 122 -9.32 -0.51 0.11
N THR A 123 -8.86 0.63 0.63
CA THR A 123 -9.71 1.51 1.46
C THR A 123 -10.35 2.63 0.64
N ALA A 124 -9.80 2.90 -0.55
CA ALA A 124 -10.35 3.82 -1.53
C ALA A 124 -10.04 3.27 -2.93
N TYR A 125 -11.00 3.42 -3.85
CA TYR A 125 -10.84 2.99 -5.23
C TYR A 125 -10.11 4.04 -6.06
N HIS A 126 -9.04 3.62 -6.73
CA HIS A 126 -8.32 4.40 -7.74
C HIS A 126 -8.29 3.58 -9.03
N ALA A 127 -8.67 4.20 -10.15
CA ALA A 127 -8.56 3.54 -11.44
C ALA A 127 -7.09 3.20 -11.73
N GLY A 128 -6.85 1.98 -12.22
CA GLY A 128 -5.51 1.47 -12.47
C GLY A 128 -5.50 -0.05 -12.56
N TRP A 129 -4.31 -0.63 -12.45
CA TRP A 129 -4.11 -2.08 -12.42
C TRP A 129 -3.08 -2.45 -11.35
N PHE A 130 -3.05 -3.72 -10.97
CA PHE A 130 -2.01 -4.29 -10.12
C PHE A 130 -1.02 -5.07 -10.97
N GLU A 131 0.23 -5.05 -10.57
CA GLU A 131 1.28 -5.90 -11.11
C GLU A 131 1.95 -6.63 -9.96
N PHE A 132 2.17 -7.93 -10.14
CA PHE A 132 2.91 -8.75 -9.19
C PHE A 132 4.21 -9.18 -9.83
N ARG A 133 5.31 -9.10 -9.08
CA ARG A 133 6.65 -9.43 -9.54
C ARG A 133 7.30 -10.39 -8.56
N LEU A 134 8.04 -11.35 -9.09
CA LEU A 134 8.84 -12.29 -8.30
C LEU A 134 10.32 -12.09 -8.60
N GLY A 135 11.10 -11.76 -7.58
CA GLY A 135 12.55 -11.73 -7.68
C GLY A 135 13.10 -13.08 -7.22
N VAL A 136 14.00 -13.67 -8.01
CA VAL A 136 14.67 -14.93 -7.67
C VAL A 136 16.17 -14.64 -7.54
N PRO A 137 16.66 -14.35 -6.32
CA PRO A 137 18.10 -14.21 -6.07
C PRO A 137 18.87 -15.51 -6.41
N LEU A 138 20.16 -15.40 -6.71
CA LEU A 138 21.01 -16.55 -7.09
C LEU A 138 21.08 -17.65 -6.03
N ASP A 139 20.95 -17.28 -4.77
CA ASP A 139 20.93 -18.20 -3.63
C ASP A 139 19.52 -18.72 -3.30
N GLY A 140 18.52 -18.42 -4.15
CA GLY A 140 17.13 -18.78 -3.93
C GLY A 140 16.44 -17.97 -2.81
N GLY A 141 17.04 -16.87 -2.36
CA GLY A 141 16.51 -16.06 -1.25
C GLY A 141 16.79 -16.65 0.13
N VAL A 142 17.81 -17.51 0.24
CA VAL A 142 18.22 -18.12 1.52
C VAL A 142 18.89 -17.10 2.45
N ASP A 143 19.69 -16.18 1.91
CA ASP A 143 20.31 -15.09 2.66
C ASP A 143 19.41 -13.84 2.60
N PRO A 144 18.66 -13.52 3.68
CA PRO A 144 17.75 -12.38 3.72
C PRO A 144 18.47 -11.03 3.73
N THR A 145 19.82 -11.01 3.77
CA THR A 145 20.62 -9.79 3.68
C THR A 145 20.96 -9.42 2.24
N LYS A 146 20.75 -10.33 1.27
CA LYS A 146 20.98 -10.04 -0.15
C LYS A 146 19.92 -9.07 -0.68
N PRO A 147 20.32 -7.92 -1.25
CA PRO A 147 19.38 -6.89 -1.64
C PRO A 147 18.45 -7.39 -2.75
N MET A 148 17.15 -7.18 -2.55
CA MET A 148 16.21 -7.28 -3.65
C MET A 148 16.37 -6.03 -4.53
N THR A 149 16.25 -6.19 -5.84
CA THR A 149 16.36 -5.06 -6.79
C THR A 149 15.19 -5.03 -7.75
N GLN A 150 14.87 -3.85 -8.28
CA GLN A 150 13.83 -3.73 -9.31
C GLN A 150 14.18 -4.55 -10.55
N ASN A 151 15.47 -4.67 -10.90
CA ASN A 151 15.91 -5.49 -12.04
C ASN A 151 15.62 -6.97 -11.82
N LEU A 152 15.87 -7.51 -10.61
CA LEU A 152 15.53 -8.89 -10.26
C LEU A 152 14.01 -9.10 -10.30
N LEU A 153 13.21 -8.19 -9.74
CA LEU A 153 11.75 -8.27 -9.80
C LEU A 153 11.22 -8.22 -11.25
N ASN A 154 11.83 -7.41 -12.11
CA ASN A 154 11.41 -7.26 -13.50
C ASN A 154 11.69 -8.49 -14.37
N GLN A 155 12.50 -9.45 -13.90
CA GLN A 155 12.73 -10.71 -14.62
C GLN A 155 11.48 -11.60 -14.65
N HIS A 156 10.60 -11.48 -13.66
CA HIS A 156 9.38 -12.28 -13.58
C HIS A 156 8.18 -11.41 -13.18
N VAL A 157 7.50 -10.85 -14.20
CA VAL A 157 6.17 -10.27 -14.05
C VAL A 157 5.15 -11.41 -14.07
N LEU A 158 4.42 -11.59 -12.97
CA LEU A 158 3.44 -12.66 -12.81
C LEU A 158 2.14 -12.30 -13.52
N THR A 159 1.50 -13.30 -14.11
CA THR A 159 0.20 -13.14 -14.75
C THR A 159 -0.94 -13.30 -13.74
N ILE A 160 -1.98 -12.48 -13.90
CA ILE A 160 -3.22 -12.66 -13.14
C ILE A 160 -3.97 -13.82 -13.77
N HIS A 161 -4.43 -14.78 -12.96
CA HIS A 161 -5.14 -15.96 -13.45
C HIS A 161 -6.60 -15.59 -13.81
N PRO A 162 -7.19 -16.15 -14.89
CA PRO A 162 -8.57 -15.85 -15.32
C PRO A 162 -9.67 -16.18 -14.30
N SER A 163 -9.36 -16.95 -13.27
CA SER A 163 -10.30 -17.22 -12.16
C SER A 163 -10.44 -16.04 -11.17
N THR A 164 -9.68 -14.96 -11.36
CA THR A 164 -9.75 -13.78 -10.48
C THR A 164 -11.10 -13.10 -10.65
N PRO A 165 -11.81 -12.73 -9.56
CA PRO A 165 -13.05 -11.98 -9.68
C PRO A 165 -12.86 -10.71 -10.51
N HIS A 166 -13.75 -10.49 -11.48
CA HIS A 166 -13.69 -9.35 -12.41
C HIS A 166 -12.42 -9.31 -13.27
N TYR A 167 -11.81 -10.47 -13.56
CA TYR A 167 -10.78 -10.58 -14.58
C TYR A 167 -11.33 -10.07 -15.93
N PRO A 168 -10.64 -9.14 -16.61
CA PRO A 168 -11.11 -8.54 -17.86
C PRO A 168 -11.12 -9.53 -19.03
#